data_AF-A0A4Q3JSC4-F1
#
_entry.id   AF-A0A4Q3JSC4-F1
#
_cell.length_a   1.000
_cell.length_b   1.000
_cell.length_c   1.000
_cell.angle_alpha   90.00
_cell.angle_beta   90.00
_cell.angle_gamma   90.00
#
_symmetry.space_group_name_H-M   'P 1'
#
loop_
_entity.id
_entity.type
_entity.pdbx_description
1 polymer ?
#
loop_
_entity_poly.entity_id
_entity_poly.type
_entity_poly.pdbx_seq_one_letter_code
_entity_poly.pdbx_strand_id
1 'polypeptide(L)'
;MSDKPSNSIRLTSHPDEDSLAPPIRWGAADPLVRGPLVATVSDPSHRNVVGTHSGSYAVYRALAIAAGALGQAHRPDFTNTSPAEVIGPHPSWGDPTKIVSMDPWGAMTTQVFKSYLDQGFNIQPTIAVTKAHINMPEIRDAIAAGRLVPDGHLLTANGDVTVTKAAIEPVWYLPGIAKRFDVSEAQLRRGLFEQTGGMFPELITRSDLDVFLPPIGGLTVYFFGDPAKVHDPSVPLACRVHDECNGSDVFGSDICTCRPYLAHGIEVCVQNAQAGGTGVIVYSRKEGRALGEVTKFLVYNARKRQEGGDRADAYFHRTECVAGVQDMRFQELMPDVLQWLGIQRIDQFVSMSDMKYNAIVKTGIQIARRIAIPDGLIPPDARVEMEAKKAAGYFTEGKTMTADELAAVKGRALDA
;
A
#
# COMPACT_ATOMS: atom_id res chain seq x y z
N MET A 1 40.54 23.18 -10.88
CA MET A 1 39.87 22.92 -12.17
C MET A 1 38.41 22.70 -11.85
N SER A 2 37.53 23.55 -12.38
CA SER A 2 36.09 23.45 -12.18
C SER A 2 35.59 22.25 -12.99
N ASP A 3 35.15 21.19 -12.30
CA ASP A 3 34.46 20.07 -12.93
C ASP A 3 33.15 20.60 -13.52
N LYS A 4 33.20 20.94 -14.81
CA LYS A 4 31.99 21.14 -15.58
C LYS A 4 31.22 19.81 -15.56
N PRO A 5 29.94 19.77 -15.13
CA PRO A 5 29.16 18.55 -15.22
C PRO A 5 29.12 18.11 -16.68
N SER A 6 29.50 16.86 -16.94
CA SER A 6 29.45 16.29 -18.28
C SER A 6 28.00 16.33 -18.79
N ASN A 7 27.77 17.09 -19.84
CA ASN A 7 26.45 17.26 -20.47
C ASN A 7 25.95 16.00 -21.23
N SER A 8 26.69 14.88 -21.16
CA SER A 8 26.31 13.63 -21.83
C SER A 8 25.28 12.86 -21.00
N ILE A 9 24.07 12.71 -21.53
CA ILE A 9 23.05 11.80 -20.98
C ILE A 9 23.47 10.38 -21.36
N ARG A 10 23.76 9.54 -20.36
CA ARG A 10 23.96 8.11 -20.57
C ARG A 10 22.59 7.43 -20.57
N LEU A 11 22.24 6.78 -21.67
CA LEU A 11 21.00 6.01 -21.76
C LEU A 11 21.15 4.72 -20.95
N THR A 12 20.15 4.41 -20.14
CA THR A 12 20.08 3.17 -19.35
C THR A 12 19.53 1.98 -20.14
N SER A 13 19.15 2.21 -21.41
CA SER A 13 18.51 1.23 -22.29
C SER A 13 19.44 0.11 -22.75
N HIS A 14 20.73 0.11 -22.45
CA HIS A 14 21.63 -0.99 -22.82
C HIS A 14 22.43 -1.45 -21.61
N PRO A 15 22.85 -2.73 -21.57
CA PRO A 15 23.79 -3.21 -20.55
C PRO A 15 25.05 -2.35 -20.58
N ASP A 16 25.60 -2.06 -19.40
CA ASP A 16 26.90 -1.41 -19.29
C ASP A 16 27.97 -2.51 -19.38
N GLU A 17 28.89 -2.41 -20.34
CA GLU A 17 29.96 -3.40 -20.52
C GLU A 17 30.89 -3.45 -19.29
N ASP A 18 30.97 -2.35 -18.54
CA ASP A 18 31.74 -2.21 -17.29
C ASP A 18 30.86 -2.23 -16.02
N SER A 19 29.74 -2.98 -16.03
CA SER A 19 28.84 -3.08 -14.88
C SER A 19 29.56 -3.59 -13.62
N LEU A 20 29.47 -2.81 -12.53
CA LEU A 20 29.93 -3.15 -11.18
C LEU A 20 28.75 -3.47 -10.25
N ALA A 21 27.57 -3.67 -10.83
CA ALA A 21 26.34 -3.84 -10.09
C ALA A 21 26.32 -5.17 -9.31
N PRO A 22 25.97 -5.16 -8.02
CA PRO A 22 25.90 -6.40 -7.24
C PRO A 22 24.72 -7.26 -7.73
N PRO A 23 24.88 -8.59 -7.79
CA PRO A 23 23.80 -9.47 -8.24
C PRO A 23 22.62 -9.46 -7.26
N ILE A 24 21.42 -9.63 -7.79
CA ILE A 24 20.20 -9.82 -6.98
C ILE A 24 19.79 -11.29 -7.03
N ARG A 25 19.70 -11.95 -5.88
CA ARG A 25 19.12 -13.28 -5.71
C ARG A 25 17.82 -13.16 -4.92
N TRP A 26 16.74 -12.82 -5.61
CA TRP A 26 15.43 -12.60 -4.96
C TRP A 26 15.00 -13.82 -4.14
N GLY A 27 14.49 -13.58 -2.93
CA GLY A 27 14.10 -14.65 -2.00
C GLY A 27 15.26 -15.33 -1.26
N ALA A 28 16.52 -14.89 -1.37
CA ALA A 28 17.55 -15.37 -0.46
C ALA A 28 17.32 -14.85 0.98
N ALA A 29 17.34 -15.77 1.96
CA ALA A 29 17.12 -15.44 3.37
C ALA A 29 18.28 -14.69 4.03
N ASP A 30 19.51 -14.86 3.53
CA ASP A 30 20.64 -14.02 3.91
C ASP A 30 20.62 -12.76 3.02
N PRO A 31 20.51 -11.56 3.59
CA PRO A 31 20.45 -10.34 2.79
C PRO A 31 21.72 -10.05 2.01
N LEU A 32 22.90 -10.45 2.49
CA LEU A 32 24.16 -10.27 1.75
C LEU A 32 24.23 -11.20 0.54
N VAL A 33 23.61 -12.39 0.62
CA VAL A 33 23.43 -13.30 -0.52
C VAL A 33 22.35 -12.79 -1.47
N ARG A 34 21.27 -12.20 -0.93
CA ARG A 34 20.20 -11.55 -1.72
C ARG A 34 20.76 -10.40 -2.54
N GLY A 35 21.65 -9.59 -1.96
CA GLY A 35 22.24 -8.40 -2.56
C GLY A 35 21.39 -7.13 -2.38
N PRO A 36 22.00 -5.94 -2.38
CA PRO A 36 21.28 -4.67 -2.21
C PRO A 36 20.51 -4.26 -3.48
N LEU A 37 19.49 -3.42 -3.32
CA LEU A 37 18.84 -2.74 -4.45
C LEU A 37 19.47 -1.39 -4.70
N VAL A 38 20.00 -1.19 -5.89
CA VAL A 38 20.76 -0.01 -6.28
C VAL A 38 20.07 0.67 -7.47
N ALA A 39 19.15 1.58 -7.18
CA ALA A 39 18.39 2.36 -8.17
C ALA A 39 19.05 3.73 -8.46
N THR A 40 20.38 3.77 -8.44
CA THR A 40 21.14 5.01 -8.55
C THR A 40 21.02 5.64 -9.94
N VAL A 41 20.98 6.97 -9.98
CA VAL A 41 21.02 7.77 -11.21
C VAL A 41 22.36 8.48 -11.41
N SER A 42 23.20 8.54 -10.37
CA SER A 42 24.47 9.25 -10.41
C SER A 42 25.62 8.41 -10.97
N ASP A 43 25.55 7.09 -10.79
CA ASP A 43 26.56 6.14 -11.26
C ASP A 43 25.87 4.91 -11.87
N PRO A 44 25.58 4.92 -13.18
CA PRO A 44 24.88 3.84 -13.85
C PRO A 44 25.54 2.46 -13.74
N SER A 45 26.87 2.40 -13.52
CA SER A 45 27.61 1.13 -13.44
C SER A 45 27.21 0.28 -12.21
N HIS A 46 26.73 0.93 -11.14
CA HIS A 46 26.29 0.26 -9.92
C HIS A 46 24.84 -0.22 -9.95
N ARG A 47 24.07 0.16 -10.99
CA ARG A 47 22.62 -0.05 -11.05
C ARG A 47 22.26 -1.51 -11.32
N ASN A 48 21.37 -2.06 -10.50
CA ASN A 48 20.83 -3.42 -10.67
C ASN A 48 19.29 -3.49 -10.65
N VAL A 49 18.59 -2.35 -10.82
CA VAL A 49 17.12 -2.31 -10.89
C VAL A 49 16.62 -1.35 -11.97
N VAL A 50 15.39 -1.57 -12.43
CA VAL A 50 14.63 -0.64 -13.28
C VAL A 50 13.99 0.45 -12.40
N GLY A 51 13.94 1.70 -12.89
CA GLY A 51 13.37 2.82 -12.16
C GLY A 51 14.39 3.56 -11.28
N THR A 52 13.94 4.26 -10.24
CA THR A 52 14.80 5.04 -9.35
C THR A 52 14.34 4.93 -7.90
N HIS A 53 15.21 5.31 -6.96
CA HIS A 53 14.84 5.47 -5.55
C HIS A 53 13.69 6.48 -5.37
N SER A 54 13.04 6.45 -4.21
CA SER A 54 11.97 7.37 -3.79
C SER A 54 10.61 7.21 -4.48
N GLY A 55 10.35 6.09 -5.17
CA GLY A 55 9.02 5.71 -5.64
C GLY A 55 8.27 6.83 -6.38
N SER A 56 7.04 7.13 -5.95
CA SER A 56 6.21 8.22 -6.53
C SER A 56 6.83 9.62 -6.45
N TYR A 57 7.85 9.82 -5.63
CA TYR A 57 8.53 11.11 -5.45
C TYR A 57 9.72 11.32 -6.39
N ALA A 58 10.09 10.32 -7.19
CA ALA A 58 11.23 10.41 -8.10
C ALA A 58 11.13 11.59 -9.09
N VAL A 59 9.93 11.85 -9.63
CA VAL A 59 9.70 12.97 -10.56
C VAL A 59 9.85 14.32 -9.86
N TYR A 60 9.33 14.46 -8.63
CA TYR A 60 9.51 15.67 -7.83
C TYR A 60 10.98 15.91 -7.48
N ARG A 61 11.73 14.84 -7.17
CA ARG A 61 13.18 14.92 -6.97
C ARG A 61 13.89 15.40 -8.23
N ALA A 62 13.50 14.89 -9.41
CA ALA A 62 14.05 15.33 -10.69
C ALA A 62 13.78 16.83 -10.94
N LEU A 63 12.55 17.31 -10.63
CA LEU A 63 12.22 18.73 -10.70
C LEU A 63 13.05 19.57 -9.73
N ALA A 64 13.26 19.11 -8.49
CA ALA A 64 14.10 19.81 -7.52
C ALA A 64 15.56 19.94 -8.00
N ILE A 65 16.10 18.92 -8.67
CA ILE A 65 17.43 18.97 -9.28
C ILE A 65 17.45 19.95 -10.46
N ALA A 66 16.48 19.86 -11.36
CA ALA A 66 16.38 20.76 -12.51
C ALA A 66 16.22 22.23 -12.08
N ALA A 67 15.50 22.48 -10.99
CA ALA A 67 15.33 23.80 -10.40
C ALA A 67 16.55 24.29 -9.57
N GLY A 68 17.59 23.45 -9.41
CA GLY A 68 18.78 23.77 -8.62
C GLY A 68 18.58 23.72 -7.10
N ALA A 69 17.42 23.27 -6.62
CA ALA A 69 17.14 23.10 -5.19
C ALA A 69 17.82 21.86 -4.58
N LEU A 70 18.24 20.90 -5.41
CA LEU A 70 18.97 19.71 -4.99
C LEU A 70 20.16 19.45 -5.94
N GLY A 71 21.34 19.15 -5.40
CA GLY A 71 22.49 18.77 -6.23
C GLY A 71 22.28 17.43 -6.94
N GLN A 72 22.72 17.30 -8.20
CA GLN A 72 22.62 16.05 -8.98
C GLN A 72 23.31 14.87 -8.29
N ALA A 73 24.47 15.13 -7.67
CA ALA A 73 25.26 14.15 -6.93
C ALA A 73 24.86 14.04 -5.44
N HIS A 74 23.73 14.63 -5.02
CA HIS A 74 23.30 14.59 -3.62
C HIS A 74 23.14 13.14 -3.14
N ARG A 75 23.84 12.83 -2.05
CA ARG A 75 23.73 11.59 -1.30
C ARG A 75 23.02 11.89 0.02
N PRO A 76 21.92 11.20 0.35
CA PRO A 76 21.28 11.34 1.65
C PRO A 76 22.24 10.96 2.79
N ASP A 77 22.17 11.69 3.89
CA ASP A 77 22.79 11.29 5.16
C ASP A 77 21.79 10.44 5.94
N PHE A 78 22.17 9.18 6.22
CA PHE A 78 21.37 8.23 6.97
C PHE A 78 21.83 8.07 8.43
N THR A 79 22.65 8.99 8.92
CA THR A 79 23.05 9.03 10.34
C THR A 79 21.79 9.15 11.21
N ASN A 80 21.67 8.27 12.22
CA ASN A 80 20.53 8.21 13.14
C ASN A 80 19.15 7.95 12.48
N THR A 81 19.11 7.33 11.29
CA THR A 81 17.85 6.94 10.63
C THR A 81 17.51 5.45 10.82
N SER A 82 18.13 4.78 11.79
CA SER A 82 17.81 3.38 12.13
C SER A 82 16.34 3.26 12.55
N PRO A 83 15.66 2.16 12.23
CA PRO A 83 14.25 1.99 12.55
C PRO A 83 14.01 2.04 14.05
N ALA A 84 12.94 2.71 14.49
CA ALA A 84 12.60 2.82 15.91
C ALA A 84 12.14 1.49 16.53
N GLU A 85 11.77 0.52 15.70
CA GLU A 85 11.42 -0.85 16.06
C GLU A 85 11.96 -1.79 14.98
N VAL A 86 12.50 -2.95 15.39
CA VAL A 86 12.97 -3.97 14.46
C VAL A 86 11.81 -4.91 14.14
N ILE A 87 11.50 -5.05 12.85
CA ILE A 87 10.50 -5.99 12.35
C ILE A 87 11.22 -7.14 11.66
N GLY A 88 10.88 -8.38 12.01
CA GLY A 88 11.49 -9.57 11.43
C GLY A 88 12.98 -9.78 11.80
N PRO A 89 13.73 -10.53 10.98
CA PRO A 89 13.29 -11.19 9.75
C PRO A 89 12.29 -12.31 10.04
N HIS A 90 11.33 -12.51 9.12
CA HIS A 90 10.38 -13.61 9.18
C HIS A 90 10.70 -14.65 8.09
N PRO A 91 10.33 -15.94 8.25
CA PRO A 91 10.62 -16.97 7.26
C PRO A 91 10.15 -16.65 5.83
N SER A 92 9.06 -15.90 5.69
CA SER A 92 8.50 -15.42 4.42
C SER A 92 9.45 -14.52 3.63
N TRP A 93 10.43 -13.87 4.27
CA TRP A 93 11.39 -12.98 3.60
C TRP A 93 12.37 -13.75 2.71
N GLY A 94 12.60 -15.03 3.03
CA GLY A 94 13.44 -15.96 2.29
C GLY A 94 12.66 -16.83 1.30
N ASP A 95 11.42 -16.47 0.95
CA ASP A 95 10.62 -17.18 -0.05
C ASP A 95 10.32 -16.25 -1.24
N PRO A 96 10.86 -16.54 -2.44
CA PRO A 96 10.71 -15.67 -3.62
C PRO A 96 9.27 -15.59 -4.14
N THR A 97 8.36 -16.43 -3.65
CA THR A 97 6.95 -16.45 -4.06
C THR A 97 6.03 -15.69 -3.09
N LYS A 98 6.44 -15.56 -1.82
CA LYS A 98 5.62 -14.96 -0.77
C LYS A 98 5.59 -13.44 -0.82
N ILE A 99 6.71 -12.81 -1.16
CA ILE A 99 6.83 -11.34 -1.24
C ILE A 99 7.45 -10.99 -2.60
N VAL A 100 6.72 -10.25 -3.43
CA VAL A 100 7.16 -9.86 -4.78
C VAL A 100 6.91 -8.39 -5.09
N SER A 101 6.24 -7.65 -4.20
CA SER A 101 5.82 -6.26 -4.41
C SER A 101 6.37 -5.25 -3.40
N MET A 102 7.26 -5.71 -2.50
CA MET A 102 8.05 -4.88 -1.59
C MET A 102 9.43 -5.51 -1.31
N ASP A 103 10.37 -4.72 -0.79
CA ASP A 103 11.70 -5.19 -0.37
C ASP A 103 11.69 -5.59 1.10
N PRO A 104 11.80 -6.89 1.46
CA PRO A 104 11.74 -7.32 2.86
C PRO A 104 12.83 -6.70 3.73
N TRP A 105 13.99 -6.41 3.16
CA TRP A 105 15.16 -5.88 3.87
C TRP A 105 15.22 -4.35 3.90
N GLY A 106 14.23 -3.67 3.31
CA GLY A 106 14.23 -2.23 3.08
C GLY A 106 14.37 -1.35 4.31
N ALA A 107 14.03 -1.88 5.50
CA ALA A 107 14.13 -1.16 6.78
C ALA A 107 15.53 -1.22 7.39
N MET A 108 16.33 -2.22 6.98
CA MET A 108 17.64 -2.51 7.56
C MET A 108 18.79 -2.22 6.59
N THR A 109 18.50 -1.53 5.48
CA THR A 109 19.43 -1.27 4.38
C THR A 109 20.77 -0.71 4.86
N THR A 110 20.74 0.26 5.78
CA THR A 110 21.94 0.98 6.22
C THR A 110 22.79 0.16 7.19
N GLN A 111 22.20 -0.76 7.95
CA GLN A 111 22.95 -1.68 8.81
C GLN A 111 23.49 -2.87 8.02
N VAL A 112 22.64 -3.49 7.20
CA VAL A 112 22.94 -4.73 6.49
C VAL A 112 23.94 -4.51 5.35
N PHE A 113 23.77 -3.44 4.57
CA PHE A 113 24.61 -3.17 3.40
C PHE A 113 25.67 -2.10 3.66
N LYS A 114 26.09 -1.93 4.92
CA LYS A 114 27.09 -0.94 5.31
C LYS A 114 28.39 -1.07 4.50
N SER A 115 28.86 -2.30 4.25
CA SER A 115 30.07 -2.54 3.46
C SER A 115 29.96 -2.02 2.02
N TYR A 116 28.79 -2.09 1.40
CA TYR A 116 28.54 -1.52 0.07
C TYR A 116 28.46 0.01 0.13
N LEU A 117 27.80 0.56 1.16
CA LEU A 117 27.75 2.02 1.37
C LEU A 117 29.16 2.60 1.54
N ASP A 118 30.02 1.93 2.31
CA ASP A 118 31.43 2.30 2.52
C ASP A 118 32.25 2.23 1.22
N GLN A 119 31.88 1.34 0.29
CA GLN A 119 32.45 1.23 -1.06
C GLN A 119 31.89 2.28 -2.04
N GLY A 120 30.94 3.11 -1.61
CA GLY A 120 30.40 4.20 -2.42
C GLY A 120 29.13 3.86 -3.22
N PHE A 121 28.54 2.69 -3.01
CA PHE A 121 27.23 2.35 -3.59
C PHE A 121 26.13 3.25 -2.99
N ASN A 122 25.23 3.75 -3.84
CA ASN A 122 24.09 4.57 -3.41
C ASN A 122 22.84 3.69 -3.23
N ILE A 123 22.73 3.12 -2.03
CA ILE A 123 21.64 2.24 -1.61
C ILE A 123 20.75 3.04 -0.66
N GLN A 124 19.44 3.05 -0.90
CA GLN A 124 18.48 3.80 -0.08
C GLN A 124 17.48 2.85 0.58
N PRO A 125 17.08 3.12 1.84
CA PRO A 125 15.96 2.41 2.47
C PRO A 125 14.69 2.57 1.65
N THR A 126 13.94 1.47 1.51
CA THR A 126 12.59 1.45 0.92
C THR A 126 11.52 1.31 2.01
N ILE A 127 11.94 1.10 3.26
CA ILE A 127 11.07 1.06 4.44
C ILE A 127 11.68 1.95 5.52
N ALA A 128 10.84 2.74 6.20
CA ALA A 128 11.24 3.51 7.37
C ALA A 128 10.24 3.28 8.52
N VAL A 129 10.74 2.99 9.71
CA VAL A 129 9.92 2.68 10.90
C VAL A 129 10.14 3.74 11.97
N THR A 130 9.05 4.31 12.48
CA THR A 130 9.09 5.33 13.54
C THR A 130 7.91 5.17 14.50
N LYS A 131 7.93 5.91 15.62
CA LYS A 131 6.84 5.97 16.59
C LYS A 131 6.14 7.32 16.52
N ALA A 132 4.85 7.33 16.76
CA ALA A 132 4.04 8.55 16.76
C ALA A 132 2.83 8.40 17.68
N HIS A 133 2.12 9.50 17.88
CA HIS A 133 0.74 9.47 18.35
C HIS A 133 -0.17 9.87 17.18
N ILE A 134 -1.34 9.23 17.08
CA ILE A 134 -2.42 9.68 16.20
C ILE A 134 -3.58 10.19 17.06
N ASN A 135 -4.27 11.22 16.59
CA ASN A 135 -5.46 11.76 17.24
C ASN A 135 -6.49 12.07 16.14
N MET A 136 -7.68 11.49 16.28
CA MET A 136 -8.77 11.64 15.32
C MET A 136 -10.05 12.00 16.08
N PRO A 137 -10.92 12.86 15.51
CA PRO A 137 -12.23 13.15 16.10
C PRO A 137 -13.01 11.90 16.49
N GLU A 138 -12.98 10.87 15.65
CA GLU A 138 -13.70 9.61 15.85
C GLU A 138 -13.21 8.82 17.08
N ILE A 139 -11.93 8.97 17.46
CA ILE A 139 -11.38 8.36 18.68
C ILE A 139 -12.01 9.06 19.89
N ARG A 140 -12.14 10.39 19.86
CA ARG A 140 -12.77 11.16 20.94
C ARG A 140 -14.26 10.87 21.03
N ASP A 141 -14.94 10.74 19.90
CA ASP A 141 -16.35 10.36 19.86
C ASP A 141 -16.56 8.93 20.41
N ALA A 142 -15.64 8.01 20.11
CA ALA A 142 -15.66 6.66 20.67
C ALA A 142 -15.42 6.64 22.18
N ILE A 143 -14.54 7.51 22.71
CA ILE A 143 -14.36 7.69 24.16
C ILE A 143 -15.64 8.26 24.79
N ALA A 144 -16.20 9.33 24.22
CA ALA A 144 -17.41 9.98 24.74
C ALA A 144 -18.62 9.03 24.76
N ALA A 145 -18.69 8.13 23.77
CA ALA A 145 -19.71 7.10 23.68
C ALA A 145 -19.41 5.84 24.52
N GLY A 146 -18.28 5.78 25.24
CA GLY A 146 -17.86 4.64 26.06
C GLY A 146 -17.44 3.40 25.28
N ARG A 147 -17.20 3.52 23.96
CA ARG A 147 -16.71 2.42 23.10
C ARG A 147 -15.20 2.21 23.24
N LEU A 148 -14.46 3.28 23.54
CA LEU A 148 -13.05 3.21 23.90
C LEU A 148 -12.86 3.73 25.32
N VAL A 149 -11.99 3.07 26.08
CA VAL A 149 -11.66 3.47 27.45
C VAL A 149 -10.17 3.81 27.50
N PRO A 150 -9.79 5.06 27.81
CA PRO A 150 -8.38 5.42 27.96
C PRO A 150 -7.69 4.58 29.04
N ASP A 151 -6.51 4.06 28.72
CA ASP A 151 -5.65 3.27 29.64
C ASP A 151 -4.41 4.05 30.10
N GLY A 152 -4.18 5.24 29.54
CA GLY A 152 -3.05 6.11 29.88
C GLY A 152 -1.73 5.71 29.23
N HIS A 153 -1.68 4.63 28.44
CA HIS A 153 -0.47 4.17 27.76
C HIS A 153 -0.64 4.04 26.24
N LEU A 154 -1.65 3.30 25.78
CA LEU A 154 -1.96 3.10 24.37
C LEU A 154 -2.95 4.15 23.93
N LEU A 155 -3.97 4.44 24.75
CA LEU A 155 -4.97 5.47 24.52
C LEU A 155 -4.98 6.44 25.70
N THR A 156 -4.65 7.71 25.44
CA THR A 156 -4.70 8.77 26.44
C THR A 156 -6.11 9.36 26.57
N ALA A 157 -6.40 10.04 27.69
CA ALA A 157 -7.67 10.70 27.92
C ALA A 157 -8.00 11.80 26.87
N ASN A 158 -6.99 12.36 26.22
CA ASN A 158 -7.15 13.36 25.16
C ASN A 158 -7.37 12.75 23.76
N GLY A 159 -7.48 11.42 23.68
CA GLY A 159 -7.70 10.68 22.44
C GLY A 159 -6.44 10.45 21.61
N ASP A 160 -5.25 10.64 22.18
CA ASP A 160 -4.01 10.25 21.51
C ASP A 160 -3.86 8.73 21.60
N VAL A 161 -3.57 8.10 20.46
CA VAL A 161 -3.23 6.69 20.37
C VAL A 161 -1.75 6.53 20.03
N THR A 162 -1.00 5.87 20.88
CA THR A 162 0.41 5.53 20.65
C THR A 162 0.50 4.48 19.56
N VAL A 163 1.28 4.75 18.51
CA VAL A 163 1.47 3.83 17.39
C VAL A 163 2.94 3.72 16.99
N THR A 164 3.32 2.53 16.54
CA THR A 164 4.47 2.39 15.65
C THR A 164 3.95 2.49 14.22
N LYS A 165 4.71 3.08 13.30
CA LYS A 165 4.35 3.15 11.88
C LYS A 165 5.52 2.80 10.98
N ALA A 166 5.24 2.07 9.90
CA ALA A 166 6.21 1.74 8.86
C ALA A 166 5.74 2.29 7.51
N ALA A 167 6.49 3.22 6.93
CA ALA A 167 6.27 3.66 5.55
C ALA A 167 7.01 2.72 4.60
N ILE A 168 6.37 2.29 3.51
CA ILE A 168 6.88 1.27 2.59
C ILE A 168 6.72 1.73 1.14
N GLU A 169 7.83 1.81 0.43
CA GLU A 169 7.88 2.04 -1.02
C GLU A 169 7.70 0.72 -1.79
N PRO A 170 7.03 0.74 -2.95
CA PRO A 170 6.83 -0.46 -3.76
C PRO A 170 8.13 -0.91 -4.43
N VAL A 171 8.39 -2.21 -4.39
CA VAL A 171 9.55 -2.85 -5.06
C VAL A 171 9.09 -4.14 -5.68
N TRP A 172 9.11 -4.22 -7.00
CA TRP A 172 8.52 -5.31 -7.75
C TRP A 172 9.58 -6.27 -8.27
N TYR A 173 9.48 -7.54 -7.89
CA TYR A 173 10.19 -8.63 -8.55
C TYR A 173 9.39 -9.12 -9.75
N LEU A 174 9.80 -8.71 -10.95
CA LEU A 174 9.05 -8.85 -12.19
C LEU A 174 8.65 -10.31 -12.52
N PRO A 175 9.52 -11.33 -12.35
CA PRO A 175 9.12 -12.73 -12.55
C PRO A 175 8.00 -13.16 -11.59
N GLY A 176 8.08 -12.72 -10.32
CA GLY A 176 7.06 -13.00 -9.31
C GLY A 176 5.73 -12.29 -9.59
N ILE A 177 5.79 -11.03 -10.04
CA ILE A 177 4.62 -10.26 -10.46
C ILE A 177 3.93 -10.94 -11.66
N ALA A 178 4.68 -11.31 -12.69
CA ALA A 178 4.16 -11.96 -13.88
C ALA A 178 3.43 -13.26 -13.54
N LYS A 179 4.03 -14.08 -12.67
CA LYS A 179 3.42 -15.31 -12.16
C LYS A 179 2.11 -15.06 -11.41
N ARG A 180 1.99 -13.99 -10.62
CA ARG A 180 0.75 -13.68 -9.88
C ARG A 180 -0.39 -13.22 -10.79
N PHE A 181 -0.05 -12.54 -11.87
CA PHE A 181 -1.03 -12.11 -12.87
C PHE A 181 -1.33 -13.15 -13.94
N ASP A 182 -0.71 -14.34 -13.87
CA ASP A 182 -0.85 -15.40 -14.86
C ASP A 182 -0.54 -14.92 -16.29
N VAL A 183 0.55 -14.17 -16.43
CA VAL A 183 1.06 -13.68 -17.72
C VAL A 183 2.54 -14.01 -17.86
N SER A 184 3.05 -14.03 -19.09
CA SER A 184 4.49 -14.10 -19.29
C SER A 184 5.17 -12.81 -18.85
N GLU A 185 6.41 -12.91 -18.37
CA GLU A 185 7.20 -11.74 -17.97
C GLU A 185 7.42 -10.77 -19.13
N ALA A 186 7.61 -11.28 -20.35
CA ALA A 186 7.73 -10.46 -21.55
C ALA A 186 6.45 -9.64 -21.82
N GLN A 187 5.26 -10.25 -21.67
CA GLN A 187 3.99 -9.54 -21.81
C GLN A 187 3.82 -8.48 -20.71
N LEU A 188 4.16 -8.82 -19.45
CA LEU A 188 4.10 -7.87 -18.34
C LEU A 188 4.99 -6.64 -18.62
N ARG A 189 6.28 -6.88 -18.91
CA ARG A 189 7.26 -5.83 -19.18
C ARG A 189 6.84 -4.94 -20.35
N ARG A 190 6.36 -5.56 -21.44
CA ARG A 190 5.86 -4.84 -22.61
C ARG A 190 4.65 -3.97 -22.28
N GLY A 191 3.68 -4.53 -21.56
CA GLY A 191 2.50 -3.79 -21.11
C GLY A 191 2.87 -2.60 -20.23
N LEU A 192 3.76 -2.81 -19.25
CA LEU A 192 4.26 -1.73 -18.40
C LEU A 192 4.97 -0.64 -19.21
N PHE A 193 5.82 -0.99 -20.18
CA PHE A 193 6.51 -0.03 -21.04
C PHE A 193 5.54 0.76 -21.92
N GLU A 194 4.67 0.08 -22.68
CA GLU A 194 3.75 0.71 -23.63
C GLU A 194 2.71 1.58 -22.92
N GLN A 195 2.12 1.08 -21.82
CA GLN A 195 1.06 1.78 -21.09
C GLN A 195 1.57 2.91 -20.18
N THR A 196 2.89 3.00 -19.96
CA THR A 196 3.51 4.16 -19.28
C THR A 196 4.10 5.17 -20.27
N GLY A 197 3.75 5.06 -21.57
CA GLY A 197 4.26 5.99 -22.59
C GLY A 197 5.75 5.85 -22.86
N GLY A 198 6.32 4.67 -22.62
CA GLY A 198 7.73 4.37 -22.85
C GLY A 198 8.69 4.87 -21.77
N MET A 199 8.19 5.16 -20.56
CA MET A 199 8.97 5.78 -19.47
C MET A 199 10.19 4.98 -19.01
N PHE A 200 10.17 3.65 -19.16
CA PHE A 200 11.24 2.75 -18.72
C PHE A 200 11.69 1.81 -19.84
N PRO A 201 12.55 2.25 -20.78
CA PRO A 201 13.06 1.42 -21.86
C PRO A 201 13.73 0.12 -21.39
N GLU A 202 14.31 0.12 -20.18
CA GLU A 202 14.96 -1.03 -19.56
C GLU A 202 14.02 -2.22 -19.37
N LEU A 203 12.71 -1.98 -19.25
CA LEU A 203 11.72 -3.06 -19.22
C LEU A 203 11.79 -3.92 -20.49
N ILE A 204 12.17 -3.35 -21.63
CA ILE A 204 12.30 -4.05 -22.91
C ILE A 204 13.73 -4.51 -23.16
N THR A 205 14.70 -3.65 -22.86
CA THR A 205 16.07 -3.82 -23.35
C THR A 205 17.05 -4.41 -22.32
N ARG A 206 16.65 -4.50 -21.05
CA ARG A 206 17.47 -5.00 -19.94
C ARG A 206 16.80 -6.20 -19.25
N SER A 207 16.81 -7.34 -19.93
CA SER A 207 16.32 -8.61 -19.36
C SER A 207 17.18 -9.14 -18.20
N ASP A 208 18.34 -8.54 -17.96
CA ASP A 208 19.20 -8.80 -16.80
C ASP A 208 18.71 -8.11 -15.50
N LEU A 209 17.74 -7.20 -15.59
CA LEU A 209 17.17 -6.49 -14.45
C LEU A 209 15.79 -7.05 -14.09
N ASP A 210 15.73 -7.85 -13.02
CA ASP A 210 14.48 -8.50 -12.56
C ASP A 210 13.66 -7.68 -11.58
N VAL A 211 14.24 -6.60 -11.03
CA VAL A 211 13.58 -5.77 -10.01
C VAL A 211 13.25 -4.40 -10.59
N PHE A 212 12.03 -3.95 -10.32
CA PHE A 212 11.49 -2.66 -10.74
C PHE A 212 11.01 -1.85 -9.55
N LEU A 213 11.39 -0.57 -9.46
CA LEU A 213 10.85 0.39 -8.50
C LEU A 213 9.81 1.26 -9.22
N PRO A 214 8.52 0.86 -9.25
CA PRO A 214 7.49 1.64 -9.91
C PRO A 214 7.23 2.96 -9.18
N PRO A 215 7.05 4.08 -9.89
CA PRO A 215 6.76 5.38 -9.27
C PRO A 215 5.27 5.51 -8.91
N ILE A 216 4.75 4.56 -8.15
CA ILE A 216 3.36 4.52 -7.68
C ILE A 216 3.30 4.80 -6.17
N GLY A 217 2.10 5.06 -5.66
CA GLY A 217 1.89 5.25 -4.22
C GLY A 217 2.28 4.01 -3.42
N GLY A 218 3.07 4.21 -2.37
CA GLY A 218 3.41 3.18 -1.39
C GLY A 218 2.29 2.88 -0.41
N LEU A 219 2.66 2.34 0.75
CA LEU A 219 1.74 2.08 1.85
C LEU A 219 2.32 2.49 3.20
N THR A 220 1.46 2.59 4.21
CA THR A 220 1.88 2.77 5.60
C THR A 220 1.19 1.73 6.48
N VAL A 221 1.97 1.04 7.30
CA VAL A 221 1.46 0.15 8.34
C VAL A 221 1.42 0.91 9.65
N TYR A 222 0.29 0.86 10.35
CA TYR A 222 0.14 1.35 11.73
C TYR A 222 -0.05 0.17 12.66
N PHE A 223 0.74 0.15 13.73
CA PHE A 223 0.72 -0.87 14.76
C PHE A 223 0.11 -0.29 16.04
N PHE A 224 -0.82 -1.02 16.63
CA PHE A 224 -1.48 -0.73 17.89
C PHE A 224 -1.05 -1.81 18.89
N GLY A 225 -0.41 -1.41 19.98
CA GLY A 225 0.30 -2.33 20.86
C GLY A 225 1.71 -2.67 20.37
N ASP A 226 2.19 -3.86 20.73
CA ASP A 226 3.58 -4.30 20.50
C ASP A 226 3.76 -4.91 19.09
N PRO A 227 4.51 -4.27 18.16
CA PRO A 227 4.76 -4.80 16.83
C PRO A 227 5.45 -6.17 16.82
N ALA A 228 6.24 -6.49 17.85
CA ALA A 228 6.97 -7.75 17.92
C ALA A 228 6.04 -8.96 18.04
N LYS A 229 4.79 -8.77 18.48
CA LYS A 229 3.81 -9.85 18.70
C LYS A 229 2.89 -10.11 17.50
N VAL A 230 2.93 -9.28 16.46
CA VAL A 230 2.00 -9.36 15.32
C VAL A 230 2.08 -10.69 14.56
N HIS A 231 3.26 -11.34 14.58
CA HIS A 231 3.49 -12.62 13.91
C HIS A 231 3.12 -13.84 14.77
N ASP A 232 2.90 -13.66 16.08
CA ASP A 232 2.66 -14.75 17.03
C ASP A 232 1.18 -15.17 16.98
N PRO A 233 0.85 -16.39 16.49
CA PRO A 233 -0.53 -16.85 16.35
C PRO A 233 -1.23 -17.09 17.71
N SER A 234 -0.50 -17.07 18.84
CA SER A 234 -1.07 -17.16 20.19
C SER A 234 -1.55 -15.81 20.73
N VAL A 235 -1.14 -14.70 20.10
CA VAL A 235 -1.54 -13.34 20.46
C VAL A 235 -2.67 -12.89 19.53
N PRO A 236 -3.85 -12.52 20.04
CA PRO A 236 -4.96 -12.11 19.18
C PRO A 236 -4.59 -10.94 18.28
N LEU A 237 -4.88 -11.03 16.98
CA LEU A 237 -4.60 -9.97 16.00
C LEU A 237 -5.89 -9.39 15.41
N ALA A 238 -6.07 -8.07 15.55
CA ALA A 238 -7.02 -7.29 14.77
C ALA A 238 -6.34 -6.65 13.57
N CYS A 239 -6.92 -6.77 12.38
CA CYS A 239 -6.30 -6.27 11.14
C CYS A 239 -7.33 -5.60 10.22
N ARG A 240 -6.94 -4.48 9.62
CA ARG A 240 -7.64 -3.81 8.53
C ARG A 240 -6.66 -3.52 7.40
N VAL A 241 -7.05 -3.87 6.18
CA VAL A 241 -6.37 -3.37 4.98
C VAL A 241 -7.25 -2.33 4.30
N HIS A 242 -6.77 -1.10 4.30
CA HIS A 242 -7.46 0.09 3.82
C HIS A 242 -6.83 0.58 2.51
N ASP A 243 -7.67 0.91 1.54
CA ASP A 243 -7.22 1.62 0.33
C ASP A 243 -7.62 3.08 0.48
N GLU A 244 -6.68 3.97 0.21
CA GLU A 244 -6.82 5.43 0.29
C GLU A 244 -8.09 5.94 -0.40
N CYS A 245 -8.76 6.86 0.29
CA CYS A 245 -9.86 7.64 -0.25
C CYS A 245 -9.76 9.07 0.31
N ASN A 246 -8.95 9.91 -0.34
CA ASN A 246 -8.63 11.28 0.08
C ASN A 246 -9.88 12.08 0.51
N GLY A 247 -10.90 12.15 -0.36
CA GLY A 247 -12.13 12.87 -0.07
C GLY A 247 -12.88 12.39 1.19
N SER A 248 -12.84 11.10 1.52
CA SER A 248 -13.49 10.57 2.72
C SER A 248 -12.55 10.62 3.92
N ASP A 249 -11.36 10.04 3.80
CA ASP A 249 -10.39 9.87 4.88
C ASP A 249 -9.96 11.23 5.46
N VAL A 250 -9.70 12.23 4.61
CA VAL A 250 -9.27 13.57 5.04
C VAL A 250 -10.46 14.47 5.33
N PHE A 251 -11.43 14.55 4.42
CA PHE A 251 -12.47 15.58 4.44
C PHE A 251 -13.87 15.10 4.90
N GLY A 252 -14.03 13.82 5.22
CA GLY A 252 -15.29 13.30 5.76
C GLY A 252 -16.43 13.22 4.74
N SER A 253 -16.12 13.04 3.45
CA SER A 253 -17.16 12.82 2.42
C SER A 253 -18.12 11.70 2.81
N ASP A 254 -19.41 11.98 2.67
CA ASP A 254 -20.56 11.14 3.00
C ASP A 254 -21.01 10.21 1.86
N ILE A 255 -20.37 10.31 0.69
CA ILE A 255 -20.70 9.51 -0.51
C ILE A 255 -20.22 8.06 -0.39
N CYS A 256 -19.26 7.80 0.50
CA CYS A 256 -18.67 6.47 0.66
C CYS A 256 -18.37 6.14 2.12
N THR A 257 -18.08 4.87 2.38
CA THR A 257 -17.82 4.33 3.72
C THR A 257 -16.35 4.27 4.10
N CYS A 258 -15.43 4.83 3.31
CA CYS A 258 -13.99 4.67 3.54
C CYS A 258 -13.52 5.15 4.92
N ARG A 259 -13.77 6.40 5.30
CA ARG A 259 -13.40 6.93 6.62
C ARG A 259 -14.09 6.23 7.78
N PRO A 260 -15.43 5.98 7.74
CA PRO A 260 -16.09 5.19 8.76
C PRO A 260 -15.45 3.81 9.00
N TYR A 261 -15.04 3.12 7.93
CA TYR A 261 -14.32 1.85 8.04
C TYR A 261 -12.92 1.99 8.63
N LEU A 262 -12.19 3.04 8.26
CA LEU A 262 -10.86 3.30 8.80
C LEU A 262 -10.94 3.56 10.31
N ALA A 263 -11.85 4.44 10.73
CA ALA A 263 -12.10 4.76 12.13
C ALA A 263 -12.54 3.53 12.93
N HIS A 264 -13.47 2.73 12.41
CA HIS A 264 -13.89 1.50 13.06
C HIS A 264 -12.76 0.46 13.15
N GLY A 265 -11.93 0.34 12.10
CA GLY A 265 -10.74 -0.51 12.13
C GLY A 265 -9.76 -0.09 13.23
N ILE A 266 -9.54 1.21 13.40
CA ILE A 266 -8.70 1.76 14.47
C ILE A 266 -9.31 1.44 15.84
N GLU A 267 -10.63 1.62 16.02
CA GLU A 267 -11.34 1.30 17.26
C GLU A 267 -11.12 -0.17 17.67
N VAL A 268 -11.34 -1.10 16.73
CA VAL A 268 -11.13 -2.55 16.95
C VAL A 268 -9.67 -2.87 17.23
N CYS A 269 -8.72 -2.23 16.54
CA CYS A 269 -7.28 -2.42 16.77
C CYS A 269 -6.86 -1.95 18.17
N VAL A 270 -7.36 -0.80 18.62
CA VAL A 270 -7.12 -0.29 19.97
C VAL A 270 -7.69 -1.25 21.00
N GLN A 271 -8.97 -1.61 20.91
CA GLN A 271 -9.62 -2.54 21.85
C GLN A 271 -8.88 -3.88 21.94
N ASN A 272 -8.48 -4.45 20.79
CA ASN A 272 -7.77 -5.71 20.76
C ASN A 272 -6.38 -5.61 21.41
N ALA A 273 -5.66 -4.51 21.18
CA ALA A 273 -4.37 -4.26 21.83
C ALA A 273 -4.49 -4.03 23.35
N GLN A 274 -5.53 -3.33 23.81
CA GLN A 274 -5.82 -3.15 25.24
C GLN A 274 -6.15 -4.48 25.95
N ALA A 275 -6.79 -5.41 25.23
CA ALA A 275 -7.10 -6.75 25.73
C ALA A 275 -5.89 -7.72 25.72
N GLY A 276 -4.68 -7.23 25.48
CA GLY A 276 -3.44 -8.03 25.45
C GLY A 276 -3.08 -8.60 24.07
N GLY A 277 -3.85 -8.26 23.02
CA GLY A 277 -3.55 -8.59 21.62
C GLY A 277 -2.69 -7.53 20.92
N THR A 278 -2.79 -7.49 19.59
CA THR A 278 -2.18 -6.47 18.73
C THR A 278 -3.16 -5.98 17.66
N GLY A 279 -2.95 -4.77 17.13
CA GLY A 279 -3.74 -4.22 16.03
C GLY A 279 -2.85 -3.77 14.87
N VAL A 280 -3.30 -4.00 13.64
CA VAL A 280 -2.61 -3.58 12.41
C VAL A 280 -3.58 -2.90 11.45
N ILE A 281 -3.24 -1.69 11.01
CA ILE A 281 -3.88 -1.03 9.87
C ILE A 281 -2.86 -0.91 8.75
N VAL A 282 -3.12 -1.53 7.62
CA VAL A 282 -2.38 -1.28 6.37
C VAL A 282 -3.12 -0.23 5.57
N TYR A 283 -2.52 0.94 5.38
CA TYR A 283 -3.07 2.02 4.56
C TYR A 283 -2.33 2.08 3.22
N SER A 284 -2.96 1.60 2.15
CA SER A 284 -2.41 1.57 0.79
C SER A 284 -2.83 2.78 -0.01
N ARG A 285 -1.88 3.48 -0.66
CA ARG A 285 -2.15 4.68 -1.48
C ARG A 285 -2.68 4.32 -2.86
N LYS A 286 -3.90 3.76 -2.89
CA LYS A 286 -4.60 3.25 -4.08
C LYS A 286 -5.96 3.95 -4.27
N GLU A 287 -5.92 5.27 -4.42
CA GLU A 287 -7.12 6.11 -4.62
C GLU A 287 -8.03 5.61 -5.75
N GLY A 288 -9.34 5.67 -5.52
CA GLY A 288 -10.34 5.41 -6.55
C GLY A 288 -10.28 4.01 -7.13
N ARG A 289 -9.91 2.99 -6.34
CA ARG A 289 -9.64 1.62 -6.82
C ARG A 289 -8.49 1.56 -7.83
N ALA A 290 -7.44 2.36 -7.58
CA ALA A 290 -6.32 2.57 -8.48
C ALA A 290 -6.69 3.19 -9.84
N LEU A 291 -7.86 3.83 -9.97
CA LEU A 291 -8.26 4.63 -11.14
C LEU A 291 -7.87 6.10 -11.03
N GLY A 292 -7.51 6.55 -9.82
CA GLY A 292 -7.25 7.95 -9.52
C GLY A 292 -8.50 8.77 -9.21
N GLU A 293 -8.29 9.95 -8.61
CA GLU A 293 -9.35 10.81 -8.09
C GLU A 293 -10.20 11.46 -9.20
N VAL A 294 -9.58 11.84 -10.32
CA VAL A 294 -10.29 12.43 -11.48
C VAL A 294 -11.34 11.45 -12.01
N THR A 295 -10.93 10.22 -12.31
CA THR A 295 -11.84 9.17 -12.82
C THR A 295 -12.96 8.88 -11.82
N LYS A 296 -12.64 8.80 -10.53
CA LYS A 296 -13.64 8.64 -9.46
C LYS A 296 -14.69 9.75 -9.48
N PHE A 297 -14.30 11.02 -9.65
CA PHE A 297 -15.25 12.14 -9.68
C PHE A 297 -16.08 12.13 -10.97
N LEU A 298 -15.49 11.74 -12.11
CA LEU A 298 -16.25 11.52 -13.35
C LEU A 298 -17.32 10.43 -13.15
N VAL A 299 -16.98 9.33 -12.47
CA VAL A 299 -17.93 8.27 -12.12
C VAL A 299 -19.03 8.78 -11.18
N TYR A 300 -18.70 9.57 -10.15
CA TYR A 300 -19.72 10.17 -9.27
C TYR A 300 -20.67 11.10 -10.03
N ASN A 301 -20.15 11.96 -10.89
CA ASN A 301 -20.96 12.84 -11.73
C ASN A 301 -21.85 12.04 -12.68
N ALA A 302 -21.30 11.01 -13.31
CA ALA A 302 -22.03 10.11 -14.19
C ALA A 302 -23.16 9.36 -13.45
N ARG A 303 -22.89 8.86 -12.25
CA ARG A 303 -23.88 8.19 -11.39
C ARG A 303 -25.02 9.11 -10.99
N LYS A 304 -24.73 10.37 -10.63
CA LYS A 304 -25.79 11.31 -10.25
C LYS A 304 -26.61 11.85 -11.43
N ARG A 305 -26.02 11.93 -12.63
CA ARG A 305 -26.68 12.47 -13.85
C ARG A 305 -27.43 11.42 -14.67
N GLN A 306 -27.22 10.14 -14.43
CA GLN A 306 -27.94 9.10 -15.16
C GLN A 306 -29.44 9.18 -14.91
N GLU A 307 -30.24 8.67 -15.85
CA GLU A 307 -31.68 8.57 -15.69
C GLU A 307 -32.02 7.74 -14.43
N GLY A 308 -32.95 8.25 -13.63
CA GLY A 308 -33.32 7.64 -12.35
C GLY A 308 -32.41 8.00 -11.16
N GLY A 309 -31.31 8.74 -11.37
CA GLY A 309 -30.41 9.25 -10.34
C GLY A 309 -29.33 8.26 -9.89
N ASP A 310 -28.71 8.52 -8.74
CA ASP A 310 -27.65 7.65 -8.18
C ASP A 310 -28.26 6.38 -7.55
N ARG A 311 -28.37 5.31 -8.35
CA ARG A 311 -29.01 4.04 -7.99
C ARG A 311 -27.98 2.94 -7.74
N ALA A 312 -28.24 2.07 -6.75
CA ALA A 312 -27.30 1.03 -6.33
C ALA A 312 -27.06 -0.04 -7.40
N ASP A 313 -28.09 -0.44 -8.15
CA ASP A 313 -27.99 -1.45 -9.22
C ASP A 313 -27.12 -1.00 -10.41
N ALA A 314 -27.05 0.31 -10.66
CA ALA A 314 -26.23 0.90 -11.74
C ALA A 314 -24.80 1.24 -11.30
N TYR A 315 -24.45 1.02 -10.03
CA TYR A 315 -23.20 1.50 -9.42
C TYR A 315 -21.95 1.05 -10.19
N PHE A 316 -21.82 -0.26 -10.43
CA PHE A 316 -20.64 -0.83 -11.09
C PHE A 316 -20.64 -0.57 -12.59
N HIS A 317 -21.81 -0.60 -13.22
CA HIS A 317 -21.97 -0.30 -14.64
C HIS A 317 -21.43 1.10 -14.99
N ARG A 318 -21.75 2.12 -14.20
CA ARG A 318 -21.22 3.48 -14.43
C ARG A 318 -19.71 3.58 -14.25
N THR A 319 -19.13 2.76 -13.37
CA THR A 319 -17.67 2.69 -13.22
C THR A 319 -17.05 2.11 -14.49
N GLU A 320 -17.58 0.99 -14.97
CA GLU A 320 -17.11 0.31 -16.18
C GLU A 320 -17.26 1.16 -17.45
N CYS A 321 -18.37 1.90 -17.60
CA CYS A 321 -18.54 2.83 -18.73
C CYS A 321 -17.48 3.92 -18.80
N VAL A 322 -16.98 4.40 -17.66
CA VAL A 322 -16.02 5.53 -17.60
C VAL A 322 -14.58 5.02 -17.59
N ALA A 323 -14.31 3.94 -16.84
CA ALA A 323 -12.96 3.44 -16.61
C ALA A 323 -12.58 2.22 -17.46
N GLY A 324 -13.55 1.59 -18.15
CA GLY A 324 -13.36 0.33 -18.88
C GLY A 324 -13.27 -0.91 -17.99
N VAL A 325 -13.24 -0.74 -16.66
CA VAL A 325 -13.06 -1.78 -15.66
C VAL A 325 -13.64 -1.32 -14.32
N GLN A 326 -14.15 -2.25 -13.51
CA GLN A 326 -14.78 -1.95 -12.22
C GLN A 326 -13.77 -1.76 -11.07
N ASP A 327 -12.58 -2.36 -11.18
CA ASP A 327 -11.53 -2.33 -10.16
C ASP A 327 -10.15 -2.58 -10.80
N MET A 328 -9.19 -1.67 -10.58
CA MET A 328 -7.79 -1.84 -11.00
C MET A 328 -6.86 -2.12 -9.81
N ARG A 329 -7.41 -2.36 -8.61
CA ARG A 329 -6.60 -2.77 -7.47
C ARG A 329 -6.18 -4.21 -7.69
N PHE A 330 -4.90 -4.39 -7.98
CA PHE A 330 -4.24 -5.68 -7.92
C PHE A 330 -4.20 -6.18 -6.47
N GLN A 331 -5.26 -6.88 -6.05
CA GLN A 331 -5.41 -7.40 -4.68
C GLN A 331 -4.45 -8.57 -4.42
N GLU A 332 -3.93 -9.21 -5.46
CA GLU A 332 -2.93 -10.27 -5.42
C GLU A 332 -1.59 -9.80 -4.83
N LEU A 333 -1.32 -8.50 -4.84
CA LEU A 333 -0.12 -7.90 -4.26
C LEU A 333 -0.32 -7.46 -2.81
N MET A 334 -1.57 -7.19 -2.41
CA MET A 334 -1.90 -6.65 -1.10
C MET A 334 -1.42 -7.50 0.09
N PRO A 335 -1.46 -8.85 0.04
CA PRO A 335 -0.99 -9.68 1.15
C PRO A 335 0.52 -9.61 1.44
N ASP A 336 1.35 -9.05 0.56
CA ASP A 336 2.82 -9.05 0.71
C ASP A 336 3.28 -8.38 2.01
N VAL A 337 2.61 -7.30 2.40
CA VAL A 337 2.92 -6.64 3.67
C VAL A 337 2.53 -7.51 4.87
N LEU A 338 1.47 -8.31 4.78
CA LEU A 338 1.10 -9.23 5.85
C LEU A 338 2.08 -10.39 5.94
N GLN A 339 2.57 -10.88 4.79
CA GLN A 339 3.65 -11.85 4.72
C GLN A 339 4.96 -11.26 5.28
N TRP A 340 5.28 -10.00 4.97
CA TRP A 340 6.42 -9.29 5.52
C TRP A 340 6.34 -9.16 7.04
N LEU A 341 5.15 -8.94 7.60
CA LEU A 341 4.92 -8.94 9.05
C LEU A 341 4.96 -10.33 9.70
N GLY A 342 5.14 -11.40 8.92
CA GLY A 342 5.14 -12.78 9.42
C GLY A 342 3.77 -13.26 9.90
N ILE A 343 2.68 -12.57 9.56
CA ILE A 343 1.32 -12.90 10.03
C ILE A 343 0.91 -14.24 9.46
N GLN A 344 0.52 -15.16 10.34
CA GLN A 344 -0.03 -16.47 9.98
C GLN A 344 -1.54 -16.56 10.22
N ARG A 345 -2.06 -15.74 11.14
CA ARG A 345 -3.44 -15.75 11.59
C ARG A 345 -3.91 -14.34 11.91
N ILE A 346 -5.14 -14.03 11.51
CA ILE A 346 -5.86 -12.80 11.86
C ILE A 346 -7.13 -13.22 12.59
N ASP A 347 -7.26 -12.86 13.86
CA ASP A 347 -8.45 -13.19 14.65
C ASP A 347 -9.62 -12.29 14.29
N GLN A 348 -9.37 -10.99 14.04
CA GLN A 348 -10.41 -10.03 13.70
C GLN A 348 -10.05 -9.27 12.43
N PHE A 349 -10.61 -9.68 11.29
CA PHE A 349 -10.41 -8.97 10.02
C PHE A 349 -11.53 -7.96 9.77
N VAL A 350 -11.25 -6.67 9.94
CA VAL A 350 -12.25 -5.60 9.78
C VAL A 350 -12.48 -5.32 8.29
N SER A 351 -13.31 -6.13 7.63
CA SER A 351 -13.61 -5.97 6.21
C SER A 351 -14.80 -6.81 5.74
N MET A 352 -15.69 -6.17 4.98
CA MET A 352 -16.73 -6.85 4.20
C MET A 352 -16.27 -7.20 2.77
N SER A 353 -15.03 -6.91 2.38
CA SER A 353 -14.54 -7.20 1.02
C SER A 353 -14.07 -8.64 0.84
N ASP A 354 -14.78 -9.39 0.00
CA ASP A 354 -14.42 -10.76 -0.38
C ASP A 354 -13.13 -10.81 -1.20
N MET A 355 -12.89 -9.80 -2.03
CA MET A 355 -11.62 -9.67 -2.78
C MET A 355 -10.42 -9.62 -1.83
N LYS A 356 -10.50 -8.83 -0.74
CA LYS A 356 -9.42 -8.75 0.26
C LYS A 356 -9.29 -10.05 1.06
N TYR A 357 -10.41 -10.60 1.53
CA TYR A 357 -10.43 -11.87 2.26
C TYR A 357 -9.80 -13.01 1.44
N ASN A 358 -10.27 -13.19 0.20
CA ASN A 358 -9.79 -14.25 -0.69
C ASN A 358 -8.31 -14.08 -1.02
N ALA A 359 -7.84 -12.86 -1.27
CA ALA A 359 -6.42 -12.60 -1.51
C ALA A 359 -5.55 -13.01 -0.30
N ILE A 360 -5.97 -12.67 0.92
CA ILE A 360 -5.22 -13.00 2.15
C ILE A 360 -5.17 -14.52 2.37
N VAL A 361 -6.32 -15.19 2.36
CA VAL A 361 -6.42 -16.64 2.62
C VAL A 361 -5.66 -17.47 1.57
N LYS A 362 -5.66 -17.04 0.30
CA LYS A 362 -4.88 -17.68 -0.77
C LYS A 362 -3.36 -17.72 -0.48
N THR A 363 -2.85 -16.83 0.36
CA THR A 363 -1.42 -16.84 0.77
C THR A 363 -1.11 -17.78 1.94
N GLY A 364 -2.14 -18.40 2.52
CA GLY A 364 -2.05 -19.30 3.67
C GLY A 364 -2.34 -18.65 5.02
N ILE A 365 -2.67 -17.34 5.05
CA ILE A 365 -3.03 -16.64 6.28
C ILE A 365 -4.45 -17.02 6.68
N GLN A 366 -4.63 -17.51 7.90
CA GLN A 366 -5.94 -17.86 8.43
C GLN A 366 -6.69 -16.60 8.90
N ILE A 367 -7.98 -16.50 8.61
CA ILE A 367 -8.85 -15.45 9.15
C ILE A 367 -9.94 -16.12 9.99
N ALA A 368 -10.01 -15.80 11.28
CA ALA A 368 -10.95 -16.43 12.21
C ALA A 368 -12.36 -15.85 12.10
N ARG A 369 -12.48 -14.52 12.10
CA ARG A 369 -13.76 -13.83 11.87
C ARG A 369 -13.55 -12.53 11.09
N ARG A 370 -14.58 -12.15 10.34
CA ARG A 370 -14.67 -10.86 9.65
C ARG A 370 -15.57 -9.94 10.45
N ILE A 371 -15.16 -8.68 10.62
CA ILE A 371 -15.93 -7.66 11.33
C ILE A 371 -16.53 -6.71 10.30
N ALA A 372 -17.86 -6.64 10.27
CA ALA A 372 -18.62 -5.69 9.46
C ALA A 372 -18.60 -4.30 10.09
N ILE A 373 -18.79 -3.26 9.27
CA ILE A 373 -19.03 -1.92 9.83
C ILE A 373 -20.40 -1.87 10.52
N PRO A 374 -20.51 -1.27 11.72
CA PRO A 374 -21.81 -1.03 12.36
C PRO A 374 -22.72 -0.14 11.51
N ASP A 375 -24.02 -0.48 11.44
CA ASP A 375 -25.00 0.27 10.63
C ASP A 375 -25.08 1.76 11.00
N GLY A 376 -24.92 2.09 12.29
CA GLY A 376 -24.92 3.47 12.78
C GLY A 376 -23.73 4.31 12.32
N LEU A 377 -22.68 3.69 11.77
CA LEU A 377 -21.51 4.39 11.20
C LEU A 377 -21.61 4.56 9.68
N ILE A 378 -22.64 4.03 9.02
CA ILE A 378 -22.82 4.14 7.57
C ILE A 378 -23.55 5.47 7.26
N PRO A 379 -22.90 6.42 6.55
CA PRO A 379 -23.58 7.64 6.12
C PRO A 379 -24.80 7.33 5.23
N PRO A 380 -25.88 8.13 5.29
CA PRO A 380 -27.08 7.89 4.49
C PRO A 380 -26.82 7.75 2.98
N ASP A 381 -26.01 8.65 2.40
CA ASP A 381 -25.67 8.63 0.97
C ASP A 381 -24.77 7.43 0.59
N ALA A 382 -23.94 6.96 1.53
CA ALA A 382 -23.10 5.79 1.32
C ALA A 382 -23.90 4.47 1.25
N ARG A 383 -25.22 4.48 1.54
CA ARG A 383 -26.07 3.29 1.39
C ARG A 383 -26.12 2.81 -0.05
N VAL A 384 -26.06 3.70 -1.04
CA VAL A 384 -25.98 3.32 -2.46
C VAL A 384 -24.77 2.43 -2.72
N GLU A 385 -23.60 2.84 -2.22
CA GLU A 385 -22.36 2.06 -2.33
C GLU A 385 -22.46 0.74 -1.57
N MET A 386 -23.00 0.77 -0.35
CA MET A 386 -23.05 -0.41 0.52
C MET A 386 -23.97 -1.49 -0.03
N GLU A 387 -25.18 -1.14 -0.46
CA GLU A 387 -26.13 -2.12 -0.99
C GLU A 387 -25.66 -2.66 -2.34
N ALA A 388 -25.06 -1.82 -3.20
CA ALA A 388 -24.43 -2.27 -4.44
C ALA A 388 -23.33 -3.32 -4.18
N LYS A 389 -22.45 -3.06 -3.19
CA LYS A 389 -21.37 -3.98 -2.82
C LYS A 389 -21.90 -5.30 -2.25
N LYS A 390 -22.89 -5.26 -1.36
CA LYS A 390 -23.52 -6.47 -0.81
C LYS A 390 -24.12 -7.33 -1.93
N ALA A 391 -24.81 -6.69 -2.88
CA ALA A 391 -25.37 -7.38 -4.05
C ALA A 391 -24.29 -8.01 -4.94
N ALA A 392 -23.13 -7.36 -5.08
CA ALA A 392 -21.98 -7.89 -5.81
C ALA A 392 -21.17 -8.95 -5.03
N GLY A 393 -21.71 -9.48 -3.93
CA GLY A 393 -21.10 -10.57 -3.17
C GLY A 393 -20.12 -10.14 -2.08
N TYR A 394 -20.22 -8.91 -1.55
CA TYR A 394 -19.51 -8.57 -0.31
C TYR A 394 -20.16 -9.27 0.88
N PHE A 395 -19.35 -9.83 1.77
CA PHE A 395 -19.81 -10.46 3.01
C PHE A 395 -20.80 -9.59 3.77
N THR A 396 -21.95 -10.19 4.10
CA THR A 396 -23.02 -9.60 4.89
C THR A 396 -23.57 -10.67 5.81
N GLU A 397 -23.82 -10.32 7.08
CA GLU A 397 -24.48 -11.21 8.03
C GLU A 397 -26.02 -11.23 7.84
N GLY A 398 -26.56 -10.27 7.08
CA GLY A 398 -27.99 -10.09 6.83
C GLY A 398 -28.42 -10.37 5.39
N LYS A 399 -29.72 -10.18 5.13
CA LYS A 399 -30.37 -10.40 3.82
C LYS A 399 -29.77 -9.50 2.74
N THR A 400 -29.47 -10.08 1.58
CA THR A 400 -29.17 -9.34 0.34
C THR A 400 -30.46 -8.87 -0.33
N MET A 401 -30.47 -7.61 -0.77
CA MET A 401 -31.63 -7.01 -1.43
C MET A 401 -31.89 -7.65 -2.81
N THR A 402 -33.15 -7.70 -3.23
CA THR A 402 -33.54 -8.06 -4.60
C THR A 402 -33.15 -6.95 -5.59
N ALA A 403 -33.21 -7.23 -6.90
CA ALA A 403 -32.93 -6.23 -7.93
C ALA A 403 -33.86 -5.00 -7.84
N ASP A 404 -35.14 -5.22 -7.57
CA ASP A 404 -36.13 -4.14 -7.41
C ASP A 404 -35.87 -3.32 -6.14
N GLU A 405 -35.51 -3.99 -5.04
CA GLU A 405 -35.12 -3.35 -3.78
C GLU A 405 -33.86 -2.48 -3.97
N LEU A 406 -32.85 -2.96 -4.73
CA LEU A 406 -31.64 -2.20 -5.05
C LEU A 406 -31.91 -0.96 -5.90
N ALA A 407 -32.79 -1.07 -6.91
CA ALA A 407 -33.15 0.05 -7.77
C ALA A 407 -33.86 1.19 -7.02
N ALA A 408 -34.49 0.87 -5.88
CA ALA A 408 -35.14 1.83 -4.99
C ALA A 408 -34.15 2.57 -4.06
N VAL A 409 -32.95 2.05 -3.83
CA VAL A 409 -31.91 2.72 -3.06
C VAL A 409 -31.31 3.86 -3.88
N LYS A 410 -31.57 5.10 -3.45
CA LYS A 410 -31.13 6.32 -4.15
C LYS A 410 -30.29 7.21 -3.25
N GLY A 411 -29.20 7.71 -3.81
CA GLY A 411 -28.39 8.77 -3.20
C GLY A 411 -29.00 10.15 -3.45
N ARG A 412 -28.48 11.18 -2.78
CA ARG A 412 -28.94 12.56 -2.99
C ARG A 412 -28.70 13.06 -4.42
N ALA A 413 -29.57 13.99 -4.85
CA ALA A 413 -29.43 14.67 -6.14
C ALA A 413 -28.16 15.55 -6.20
N LEU A 414 -27.80 16.04 -7.39
CA LEU A 414 -26.65 16.95 -7.53
C LEU A 414 -26.85 18.29 -6.83
N ASP A 415 -28.07 18.80 -6.82
CA ASP A 415 -28.42 20.14 -6.33
C ASP A 415 -28.98 20.13 -4.89
N ALA A 416 -28.83 19.00 -4.19
CA ALA A 416 -29.36 18.77 -2.85
C ALA A 416 -28.41 19.23 -1.73
#